data_AF-A0A3C1A7T3-F1
#
_entry.id   AF-A0A3C1A7T3-F1
#
_cell.length_a   1.000
_cell.length_b   1.000
_cell.length_c   1.000
_cell.angle_alpha   90.00
_cell.angle_beta   90.00
_cell.angle_gamma   90.00
#
_symmetry.space_group_name_H-M   'P 1'
#
loop_
_entity.id
_entity.type
_entity.pdbx_description
1 polymer ?
#
loop_
_entity_poly.entity_id
_entity_poly.type
_entity_poly.pdbx_seq_one_letter_code
_entity_poly.pdbx_strand_id
1 'polypeptide(L)'
;MYSFNAAKQILETCIDSLVDNFIRNPFIHRCEHSFHFELFTMLSTHKDLRDLFPIGSSGYMTSLVHKEWQEPIRREGKTDRGKVDLAILNREDLMDPVAASKKSGLLPQRVRPFKEKEVFARGFLMPAFVVELGLNYKVATHLKPDHDKLLNSGYSKGAKDRGAYLVHFWQPRTRNGIPKKELEAIKDFIANGPQVEIAVAVFGESHIWVKHLSDDKLIKKCSMKSDPRPVI
;
A
#
# COMPACT_ATOMS: atom_id res chain seq x y z
N MET A 1 11.71 19.27 6.34
CA MET A 1 12.02 19.29 4.89
C MET A 1 11.76 17.88 4.37
N TYR A 2 10.88 17.72 3.39
CA TYR A 2 10.56 16.41 2.80
C TYR A 2 11.83 15.74 2.26
N SER A 3 11.99 14.44 2.53
CA SER A 3 12.98 13.57 1.89
C SER A 3 12.38 12.17 1.72
N PHE A 4 12.86 11.43 0.73
CA PHE A 4 12.41 10.05 0.48
C PHE A 4 12.48 9.19 1.75
N ASN A 5 13.61 9.20 2.47
CA ASN A 5 13.80 8.41 3.69
C ASN A 5 12.85 8.83 4.82
N ALA A 6 12.61 10.14 4.99
CA ALA A 6 11.67 10.61 6.00
C ALA A 6 10.23 10.17 5.67
N ALA A 7 9.81 10.31 4.41
CA ALA A 7 8.50 9.84 3.95
C ALA A 7 8.35 8.32 4.09
N LYS A 8 9.42 7.56 3.79
CA LYS A 8 9.49 6.11 4.02
C LYS A 8 9.23 5.79 5.49
N GLN A 9 9.98 6.39 6.40
CA GLN A 9 9.86 6.12 7.83
C GLN A 9 8.46 6.45 8.36
N ILE A 10 7.86 7.56 7.92
CA ILE A 10 6.48 7.92 8.25
C ILE A 10 5.52 6.84 7.76
N LEU A 11 5.64 6.44 6.49
CA LEU A 11 4.79 5.42 5.89
C LEU A 11 4.90 4.08 6.63
N GLU A 12 6.12 3.61 6.87
CA GLU A 12 6.36 2.34 7.56
C GLU A 12 5.80 2.37 8.98
N THR A 13 5.96 3.49 9.70
CA THR A 13 5.39 3.68 11.04
C THR A 13 3.86 3.65 11.01
N CYS A 14 3.22 4.30 10.02
CA CYS A 14 1.77 4.27 9.87
C CYS A 14 1.24 2.87 9.53
N ILE A 15 1.97 2.10 8.70
CA ILE A 15 1.61 0.71 8.39
C ILE A 15 1.71 -0.17 9.63
N ASP A 16 2.81 -0.10 10.38
CA ASP A 16 3.00 -0.89 11.59
C ASP A 16 1.95 -0.51 12.67
N SER A 17 1.59 0.78 12.77
CA SER A 17 0.51 1.25 13.64
C SER A 17 -0.86 0.67 13.23
N LEU A 18 -1.14 0.60 11.93
CA LEU A 18 -2.37 0.00 11.40
C LEU A 18 -2.45 -1.50 11.75
N VAL A 19 -1.31 -2.21 11.63
CA VAL A 19 -1.19 -3.62 12.02
C VAL A 19 -1.48 -3.79 13.52
N ASP A 20 -0.89 -2.97 14.38
CA ASP A 20 -1.12 -3.04 15.83
C ASP A 20 -2.56 -2.70 16.22
N ASN A 21 -3.18 -1.72 15.55
CA ASN A 21 -4.59 -1.41 15.73
C ASN A 21 -5.49 -2.59 15.35
N PHE A 22 -5.21 -3.24 14.21
CA PHE A 22 -5.96 -4.39 13.76
C PHE A 22 -5.84 -5.59 14.72
N ILE A 23 -4.64 -5.87 15.24
CA ILE A 23 -4.42 -6.95 16.21
C ILE A 23 -5.24 -6.72 17.49
N ARG A 24 -5.29 -5.47 17.96
CA ARG A 24 -6.06 -5.12 19.16
C ARG A 24 -7.57 -5.14 18.90
N ASN A 25 -8.00 -4.68 17.74
CA ASN A 25 -9.41 -4.45 17.44
C ASN A 25 -9.76 -4.92 16.00
N PRO A 26 -9.84 -6.24 15.75
CA PRO A 26 -9.93 -6.77 14.39
C PRO A 26 -11.21 -6.38 13.64
N PHE A 27 -12.24 -5.92 14.35
CA PHE A 27 -13.55 -5.57 13.77
C PHE A 27 -13.87 -4.07 13.76
N ILE A 28 -12.92 -3.18 14.13
CA ILE A 28 -13.10 -1.73 13.92
C ILE A 28 -13.34 -1.44 12.43
N HIS A 29 -12.64 -2.16 11.57
CA HIS A 29 -12.79 -2.08 10.13
C HIS A 29 -13.67 -3.20 9.60
N ARG A 30 -14.88 -2.86 9.14
CA ARG A 30 -15.78 -3.83 8.49
C ARG A 30 -15.34 -4.18 7.07
N CYS A 31 -14.77 -3.23 6.35
CA CYS A 31 -14.40 -3.38 4.94
C CYS A 31 -12.99 -2.85 4.67
N GLU A 32 -12.37 -3.38 3.63
CA GLU A 32 -11.04 -2.99 3.16
C GLU A 32 -10.90 -1.46 3.00
N HIS A 33 -11.90 -0.82 2.41
CA HIS A 33 -11.88 0.62 2.16
C HIS A 33 -11.73 1.47 3.43
N SER A 34 -12.16 0.95 4.58
CA SER A 34 -11.96 1.65 5.86
C SER A 34 -10.50 1.62 6.33
N PHE A 35 -9.73 0.58 5.98
CA PHE A 35 -8.28 0.57 6.16
C PHE A 35 -7.59 1.56 5.21
N HIS A 36 -8.06 1.65 3.95
CA HIS A 36 -7.52 2.62 2.99
C HIS A 36 -7.69 4.03 3.53
N PHE A 37 -8.87 4.32 4.09
CA PHE A 37 -9.18 5.61 4.68
C PHE A 37 -8.36 5.91 5.94
N GLU A 38 -8.18 4.94 6.84
CA GLU A 38 -7.35 5.14 8.04
C GLU A 38 -5.89 5.41 7.67
N LEU A 39 -5.29 4.60 6.79
CA LEU A 39 -3.91 4.83 6.34
C LEU A 39 -3.77 6.17 5.62
N PHE A 40 -4.70 6.48 4.71
CA PHE A 40 -4.73 7.78 4.03
C PHE A 40 -4.80 8.94 5.03
N THR A 41 -5.64 8.83 6.06
CA THR A 41 -5.79 9.88 7.08
C THR A 41 -4.51 10.05 7.90
N MET A 42 -3.91 8.95 8.36
CA MET A 42 -2.63 9.00 9.10
C MET A 42 -1.54 9.71 8.29
N LEU A 43 -1.43 9.39 7.00
CA LEU A 43 -0.41 9.97 6.12
C LEU A 43 -0.72 11.42 5.75
N SER A 44 -1.94 11.70 5.29
CA SER A 44 -2.34 13.03 4.79
C SER A 44 -2.45 14.09 5.89
N THR A 45 -2.54 13.69 7.16
CA THR A 45 -2.53 14.61 8.31
C THR A 45 -1.14 14.77 8.94
N HIS A 46 -0.18 13.91 8.57
CA HIS A 46 1.18 14.00 9.08
C HIS A 46 1.82 15.32 8.65
N LYS A 47 2.44 16.03 9.59
CA LYS A 47 2.98 17.40 9.38
C LYS A 47 3.94 17.51 8.18
N ASP A 48 4.67 16.44 7.88
CA ASP A 48 5.67 16.40 6.80
C ASP A 48 5.10 15.95 5.43
N LEU A 49 3.83 15.55 5.37
CA LEU A 49 3.17 15.07 4.14
C LEU A 49 1.86 15.83 3.80
N ARG A 50 1.32 16.60 4.74
CA ARG A 50 0.03 17.31 4.62
C ARG A 50 0.07 18.58 3.77
N ASP A 51 1.26 19.08 3.45
CA ASP A 51 1.42 20.33 2.72
C ASP A 51 0.91 20.21 1.27
N LEU A 52 0.63 21.37 0.68
CA LEU A 52 0.25 21.48 -0.72
C LEU A 52 1.45 21.88 -1.57
N PHE A 53 1.59 21.22 -2.72
CA PHE A 53 2.68 21.40 -3.66
C PHE A 53 2.13 21.83 -5.02
N PRO A 54 2.80 22.76 -5.72
CA PRO A 54 2.39 23.18 -7.05
C PRO A 54 2.54 22.02 -8.04
N ILE A 55 1.61 21.93 -8.99
CA ILE A 55 1.70 21.04 -10.14
C ILE A 55 2.37 21.85 -11.26
N GLY A 56 3.70 21.84 -11.28
CA GLY A 56 4.52 22.63 -12.18
C GLY A 56 4.14 24.12 -12.17
N SER A 57 4.02 24.69 -13.36
CA SER A 57 3.58 26.06 -13.63
C SER A 57 2.07 26.21 -13.84
N SER A 58 1.28 25.15 -13.62
CA SER A 58 -0.15 25.12 -13.98
C SER A 58 -1.06 26.04 -13.14
N GLY A 59 -0.57 26.59 -12.02
CA GLY A 59 -1.36 27.38 -11.07
C GLY A 59 -2.22 26.55 -10.11
N TYR A 60 -2.21 25.22 -10.22
CA TYR A 60 -2.90 24.30 -9.32
C TYR A 60 -1.95 23.68 -8.30
N MET A 61 -2.51 23.26 -7.17
CA MET A 61 -1.79 22.65 -6.05
C MET A 61 -2.37 21.27 -5.72
N THR A 62 -1.57 20.39 -5.10
CA THR A 62 -1.96 19.04 -4.68
C THR A 62 -1.27 18.61 -3.39
N SER A 63 -1.83 17.65 -2.65
CA SER A 63 -1.09 16.89 -1.62
C SER A 63 -0.13 15.89 -2.26
N LEU A 64 0.77 15.30 -1.48
CA LEU A 64 1.61 14.17 -1.95
C LEU A 64 0.90 12.83 -1.85
N VAL A 65 -0.04 12.69 -0.91
CA VAL A 65 -0.74 11.43 -0.61
C VAL A 65 -2.02 11.36 -1.43
N HIS A 66 -2.20 10.26 -2.17
CA HIS A 66 -3.36 10.03 -3.02
C HIS A 66 -3.91 8.62 -2.84
N LYS A 67 -5.24 8.50 -2.84
CA LYS A 67 -5.93 7.22 -2.97
C LYS A 67 -6.18 6.93 -4.45
N GLU A 68 -6.28 5.65 -4.83
CA GLU A 68 -6.75 5.23 -6.17
C GLU A 68 -5.88 5.75 -7.33
N TRP A 69 -4.57 5.85 -7.12
CA TRP A 69 -3.63 6.32 -8.13
C TRP A 69 -3.46 5.29 -9.24
N GLN A 70 -3.28 5.73 -10.48
CA GLN A 70 -3.12 4.81 -11.61
C GLN A 70 -1.86 3.96 -11.43
N GLU A 71 -1.95 2.65 -11.68
CA GLU A 71 -0.76 1.81 -11.77
C GLU A 71 0.16 2.41 -12.85
N PRO A 72 1.47 2.60 -12.59
CA PRO A 72 2.35 3.26 -13.54
C PRO A 72 2.36 2.58 -14.91
N ILE A 73 2.54 1.26 -14.93
CA ILE A 73 2.68 0.46 -16.13
C ILE A 73 1.48 -0.47 -16.26
N ARG A 74 0.84 -0.45 -17.43
CA ARG A 74 -0.25 -1.34 -17.77
C ARG A 74 0.25 -2.79 -17.80
N ARG A 75 -0.47 -3.70 -17.16
CA ARG A 75 -0.19 -5.14 -17.22
C ARG A 75 -0.48 -5.74 -18.60
N GLU A 76 0.24 -6.78 -18.96
CA GLU A 76 -0.01 -7.54 -20.19
C GLU A 76 -1.45 -8.08 -20.23
N GLY A 77 -2.08 -8.04 -21.40
CA GLY A 77 -3.46 -8.48 -21.59
C GLY A 77 -4.55 -7.59 -20.97
N LYS A 78 -4.20 -6.44 -20.37
CA LYS A 78 -5.18 -5.44 -19.90
C LYS A 78 -5.32 -4.30 -20.92
N THR A 79 -6.55 -3.80 -21.09
CA THR A 79 -6.86 -2.65 -21.97
C THR A 79 -6.40 -1.35 -21.34
N ASP A 80 -6.61 -1.22 -20.03
CA ASP A 80 -6.36 -0.01 -19.25
C ASP A 80 -5.42 -0.28 -18.07
N ARG A 81 -4.85 0.80 -17.55
CA ARG A 81 -4.10 0.76 -16.29
C ARG A 81 -5.08 0.56 -15.14
N GLY A 82 -4.79 -0.42 -14.29
CA GLY A 82 -5.38 -0.55 -12.97
C GLY A 82 -5.04 0.61 -12.05
N LYS A 83 -5.29 0.40 -10.75
CA LYS A 83 -4.97 1.37 -9.70
C LYS A 83 -4.23 0.69 -8.57
N VAL A 84 -3.48 1.51 -7.85
CA VAL A 84 -2.95 1.21 -6.52
C VAL A 84 -3.81 1.91 -5.48
N ASP A 85 -3.99 1.27 -4.32
CA ASP A 85 -4.90 1.79 -3.29
C ASP A 85 -4.44 3.13 -2.75
N LEU A 86 -3.12 3.27 -2.52
CA LEU A 86 -2.52 4.48 -2.01
C LEU A 86 -1.17 4.74 -2.69
N ALA A 87 -0.91 5.99 -3.02
CA ALA A 87 0.36 6.47 -3.55
C ALA A 87 0.85 7.69 -2.78
N ILE A 88 2.17 7.79 -2.63
CA ILE A 88 2.85 9.00 -2.17
C ILE A 88 3.74 9.47 -3.32
N LEU A 89 3.50 10.67 -3.82
CA LEU A 89 4.28 11.27 -4.91
C LEU A 89 5.58 11.88 -4.37
N ASN A 90 6.58 11.98 -5.25
CA ASN A 90 7.75 12.80 -4.99
C ASN A 90 7.42 14.28 -5.21
N ARG A 91 7.88 15.12 -4.29
CA ARG A 91 7.75 16.58 -4.41
C ARG A 91 8.44 17.09 -5.67
N GLU A 92 9.63 16.58 -5.97
CA GLU A 92 10.46 17.03 -7.09
C GLU A 92 9.79 16.76 -8.43
N ASP A 93 9.13 15.61 -8.56
CA ASP A 93 8.39 15.23 -9.77
C ASP A 93 7.16 16.13 -9.99
N LEU A 94 6.60 16.72 -8.94
CA LEU A 94 5.51 17.70 -9.06
C LEU A 94 5.99 19.07 -9.56
N MET A 95 7.27 19.42 -9.39
CA MET A 95 7.81 20.71 -9.88
C MET A 95 7.96 20.74 -11.40
N ASP A 96 8.21 19.60 -12.03
CA ASP A 96 8.16 19.44 -13.49
C ASP A 96 7.53 18.08 -13.87
N PRO A 97 6.19 17.98 -13.84
CA PRO A 97 5.49 16.73 -14.08
C PRO A 97 5.78 16.14 -15.46
N VAL A 98 5.94 17.00 -16.47
CA VAL A 98 6.16 16.56 -17.85
C VAL A 98 7.54 15.94 -17.99
N ALA A 99 8.60 16.57 -17.47
CA ALA A 99 9.94 16.01 -17.52
C ALA A 99 10.06 14.72 -16.67
N ALA A 100 9.48 14.72 -15.47
CA ALA A 100 9.47 13.54 -14.59
C ALA A 100 8.79 12.33 -15.26
N SER A 101 7.65 12.57 -15.91
CA SER A 101 6.91 11.53 -16.61
C SER A 101 7.65 11.00 -17.85
N LYS A 102 8.34 11.88 -18.61
CA LYS A 102 9.22 11.46 -19.72
C LYS A 102 10.37 10.60 -19.23
N LYS A 103 11.08 11.04 -18.17
CA LYS A 103 12.20 10.32 -17.57
C LYS A 103 11.78 8.92 -17.12
N SER A 104 10.55 8.77 -16.62
CA SER A 104 10.00 7.50 -16.16
C SER A 104 9.35 6.66 -17.27
N GLY A 105 9.34 7.14 -18.52
CA GLY A 105 8.71 6.45 -19.66
C GLY A 105 7.19 6.32 -19.57
N LEU A 106 6.53 7.11 -18.72
CA LEU A 106 5.08 7.01 -18.47
C LEU A 106 4.22 7.83 -19.44
N LEU A 107 4.80 8.84 -20.10
CA LEU A 107 4.06 9.60 -21.12
C LEU A 107 3.87 8.77 -22.39
N PRO A 108 2.63 8.56 -22.84
CA PRO A 108 2.40 7.98 -24.15
C PRO A 108 2.76 8.97 -25.27
N GLN A 109 3.21 8.45 -26.41
CA GLN A 109 3.43 9.28 -27.59
C GLN A 109 2.11 9.86 -28.10
N ARG A 110 2.11 11.16 -28.43
CA ARG A 110 0.95 11.88 -28.96
C ARG A 110 1.37 13.00 -29.90
N VAL A 111 0.45 13.38 -30.80
CA VAL A 111 0.60 14.50 -31.74
C VAL A 111 0.73 15.86 -31.02
N ARG A 112 0.05 16.02 -29.88
CA ARG A 112 0.13 17.23 -29.05
C ARG A 112 0.80 16.91 -27.71
N PRO A 113 1.71 17.77 -27.22
CA PRO A 113 2.32 17.60 -25.90
C PRO A 113 1.28 17.63 -24.77
N PHE A 114 1.49 16.80 -23.75
CA PHE A 114 0.70 16.89 -22.52
C PHE A 114 1.05 18.14 -21.73
N LYS A 115 0.02 18.74 -21.13
CA LYS A 115 0.18 19.80 -20.12
C LYS A 115 0.40 19.18 -18.74
N GLU A 116 1.11 19.86 -17.85
CA GLU A 116 1.44 19.40 -16.49
C GLU A 116 0.21 18.89 -15.71
N LYS A 117 -0.90 19.65 -15.72
CA LYS A 117 -2.15 19.25 -15.06
C LYS A 117 -2.75 17.96 -15.64
N GLU A 118 -2.55 17.70 -16.93
CA GLU A 118 -3.04 16.50 -17.58
C GLU A 118 -2.16 15.29 -17.24
N VAL A 119 -0.84 15.49 -17.13
CA VAL A 119 0.08 14.47 -16.63
C VAL A 119 -0.31 14.05 -15.22
N PHE A 120 -0.56 15.02 -14.34
CA PHE A 120 -1.00 14.77 -12.98
C PHE A 120 -2.36 14.05 -12.95
N ALA A 121 -3.41 14.63 -13.55
CA ALA A 121 -4.77 14.11 -13.45
C ALA A 121 -4.96 12.71 -14.07
N ARG A 122 -4.10 12.34 -15.02
CA ARG A 122 -4.11 11.00 -15.64
C ARG A 122 -3.24 9.99 -14.90
N GLY A 123 -2.49 10.39 -13.87
CA GLY A 123 -1.59 9.53 -13.13
C GLY A 123 -0.37 9.10 -13.95
N PHE A 124 0.25 10.03 -14.68
CA PHE A 124 1.49 9.77 -15.42
C PHE A 124 2.75 10.14 -14.64
N LEU A 125 2.64 10.35 -13.33
CA LEU A 125 3.79 10.44 -12.44
C LEU A 125 4.03 9.09 -11.78
N MET A 126 5.30 8.76 -11.59
CA MET A 126 5.71 7.58 -10.85
C MET A 126 5.69 7.92 -9.35
N PRO A 127 4.87 7.26 -8.52
CA PRO A 127 4.94 7.46 -7.09
C PRO A 127 6.30 7.09 -6.49
N ALA A 128 6.67 7.79 -5.43
CA ALA A 128 7.78 7.40 -4.55
C ALA A 128 7.43 6.12 -3.79
N PHE A 129 6.19 6.04 -3.32
CA PHE A 129 5.67 4.88 -2.60
C PHE A 129 4.30 4.49 -3.12
N VAL A 130 4.04 3.19 -3.17
CA VAL A 130 2.72 2.62 -3.43
C VAL A 130 2.37 1.59 -2.37
N VAL A 131 1.10 1.53 -1.98
CA VAL A 131 0.58 0.57 -1.01
C VAL A 131 -0.63 -0.12 -1.61
N GLU A 132 -0.66 -1.43 -1.48
CA GLU A 132 -1.82 -2.27 -1.72
C GLU A 132 -2.29 -2.82 -0.38
N LEU A 133 -3.57 -2.66 -0.11
CA LEU A 133 -4.22 -3.05 1.12
C LEU A 133 -5.24 -4.14 0.81
N GLY A 134 -5.43 -5.06 1.74
CA GLY A 134 -6.51 -6.02 1.58
C GLY A 134 -7.00 -6.63 2.87
N LEU A 135 -8.26 -7.04 2.84
CA LEU A 135 -8.95 -7.62 3.98
C LEU A 135 -9.58 -8.95 3.58
N ASN A 136 -9.18 -10.02 4.26
CA ASN A 136 -9.73 -11.36 4.10
C ASN A 136 -9.65 -11.90 2.66
N TYR A 137 -8.61 -11.55 1.88
CA TYR A 137 -8.46 -12.14 0.55
C TYR A 137 -7.49 -13.31 0.55
N LYS A 138 -7.68 -14.21 -0.42
CA LYS A 138 -6.79 -15.35 -0.63
C LYS A 138 -5.51 -14.90 -1.32
N VAL A 139 -4.42 -15.57 -0.99
CA VAL A 139 -3.10 -15.35 -1.62
C VAL A 139 -3.18 -15.43 -3.14
N ALA A 140 -3.78 -16.49 -3.67
CA ALA A 140 -3.82 -16.75 -5.12
C ALA A 140 -4.60 -15.72 -5.94
N THR A 141 -5.63 -15.09 -5.35
CA THR A 141 -6.56 -14.23 -6.09
C THR A 141 -6.35 -12.74 -5.84
N HIS A 142 -5.64 -12.35 -4.79
CA HIS A 142 -5.34 -10.94 -4.50
C HIS A 142 -3.87 -10.71 -4.17
N LEU A 143 -3.35 -11.29 -3.08
CA LEU A 143 -2.00 -10.95 -2.61
C LEU A 143 -0.90 -11.18 -3.67
N LYS A 144 -0.95 -12.32 -4.38
CA LYS A 144 -0.02 -12.64 -5.46
C LYS A 144 -0.26 -11.75 -6.70
N PRO A 145 -1.50 -11.58 -7.20
CA PRO A 145 -1.79 -10.59 -8.24
C PRO A 145 -1.35 -9.16 -7.94
N ASP A 146 -1.53 -8.67 -6.71
CA ASP A 146 -1.10 -7.32 -6.30
C ASP A 146 0.42 -7.23 -6.19
N HIS A 147 1.07 -8.25 -5.65
CA HIS A 147 2.52 -8.39 -5.71
C HIS A 147 3.03 -8.27 -7.16
N ASP A 148 2.45 -9.04 -8.08
CA ASP A 148 2.89 -9.07 -9.48
C ASP A 148 2.58 -7.76 -10.21
N LYS A 149 1.47 -7.08 -9.86
CA LYS A 149 1.13 -5.72 -10.32
C LYS A 149 2.19 -4.70 -9.91
N LEU A 150 2.68 -4.78 -8.67
CA LEU A 150 3.72 -3.89 -8.16
C LEU A 150 5.06 -4.14 -8.86
N LEU A 151 5.46 -5.39 -9.05
CA LEU A 151 6.67 -5.75 -9.80
C LEU A 151 6.59 -5.27 -11.26
N ASN A 152 5.46 -5.50 -11.93
CA ASN A 152 5.22 -5.03 -13.30
C ASN A 152 5.33 -3.50 -13.40
N SER A 153 4.99 -2.79 -12.33
CA SER A 153 5.08 -1.33 -12.25
C SER A 153 6.49 -0.81 -11.94
N GLY A 154 7.48 -1.71 -11.85
CA GLY A 154 8.88 -1.37 -11.60
C GLY A 154 9.22 -1.11 -10.14
N TYR A 155 8.42 -1.63 -9.20
CA TYR A 155 8.74 -1.58 -7.78
C TYR A 155 9.33 -2.89 -7.32
N SER A 156 10.34 -2.82 -6.46
CA SER A 156 10.91 -3.99 -5.77
C SER A 156 11.68 -3.55 -4.52
N LYS A 157 11.97 -4.52 -3.64
CA LYS A 157 12.86 -4.34 -2.49
C LYS A 157 14.23 -3.88 -2.94
N GLY A 158 14.78 -2.89 -2.25
CA GLY A 158 16.09 -2.31 -2.55
C GLY A 158 16.09 -1.32 -3.72
N ALA A 159 14.94 -1.00 -4.32
CA ALA A 159 14.86 0.13 -5.24
C ALA A 159 15.23 1.43 -4.50
N LYS A 160 16.13 2.23 -5.10
CA LYS A 160 16.81 3.34 -4.41
C LYS A 160 15.86 4.50 -4.07
N ASP A 161 14.92 4.79 -4.95
CA ASP A 161 14.04 5.96 -4.92
C ASP A 161 12.56 5.59 -5.02
N ARG A 162 12.24 4.31 -4.80
CA ARG A 162 10.87 3.76 -4.89
C ARG A 162 10.65 2.67 -3.85
N GLY A 163 9.47 2.62 -3.27
CA GLY A 163 9.05 1.54 -2.37
C GLY A 163 7.63 1.06 -2.67
N ALA A 164 7.39 -0.22 -2.46
CA ALA A 164 6.07 -0.81 -2.58
C ALA A 164 5.76 -1.70 -1.39
N TYR A 165 4.53 -1.62 -0.90
CA TYR A 165 4.09 -2.30 0.31
C TYR A 165 2.81 -3.09 0.05
N LEU A 166 2.82 -4.37 0.41
CA LEU A 166 1.64 -5.21 0.54
C LEU A 166 1.25 -5.24 2.01
N VAL A 167 0.05 -4.75 2.33
CA VAL A 167 -0.47 -4.73 3.71
C VAL A 167 -1.76 -5.52 3.75
N HIS A 168 -1.80 -6.63 4.47
CA HIS A 168 -2.96 -7.52 4.40
C HIS A 168 -3.42 -8.06 5.74
N PHE A 169 -4.73 -8.05 5.93
CA PHE A 169 -5.38 -8.35 7.19
C PHE A 169 -6.36 -9.52 7.03
N TRP A 170 -6.33 -10.47 7.97
CA TRP A 170 -7.30 -11.57 8.01
C TRP A 170 -7.97 -11.62 9.36
N GLN A 171 -9.24 -11.25 9.38
CA GLN A 171 -10.09 -11.26 10.56
C GLN A 171 -10.40 -12.69 11.01
N PRO A 172 -10.79 -12.88 12.29
CA PRO A 172 -11.41 -14.12 12.72
C PRO A 172 -12.70 -14.33 11.92
N ARG A 173 -12.74 -15.36 11.06
CA ARG A 173 -13.96 -15.71 10.31
C ARG A 173 -14.84 -16.69 11.05
N THR A 174 -14.25 -17.47 11.94
CA THR A 174 -14.92 -18.47 12.79
C THR A 174 -14.31 -18.41 14.19
N ARG A 175 -14.86 -19.20 15.13
CA ARG A 175 -14.21 -19.45 16.43
C ARG A 175 -12.78 -20.00 16.30
N ASN A 176 -12.43 -20.56 15.13
CA ASN A 176 -11.13 -21.14 14.82
C ASN A 176 -10.31 -20.24 13.86
N GLY A 177 -10.63 -18.96 13.74
CA GLY A 177 -9.90 -18.05 12.85
C GLY A 177 -10.14 -18.36 11.36
N ILE A 178 -9.12 -18.13 10.53
CA ILE A 178 -9.15 -18.46 9.09
C ILE A 178 -8.86 -19.95 8.83
N PRO A 179 -9.26 -20.50 7.67
CA PRO A 179 -8.96 -21.89 7.30
C PRO A 179 -7.47 -22.21 7.31
N LYS A 180 -7.07 -23.36 7.87
CA LYS A 180 -5.66 -23.81 7.94
C LYS A 180 -4.95 -23.78 6.59
N LYS A 181 -5.62 -24.22 5.52
CA LYS A 181 -5.06 -24.18 4.15
C LYS A 181 -4.74 -22.76 3.69
N GLU A 182 -5.54 -21.77 4.07
CA GLU A 182 -5.29 -20.36 3.76
C GLU A 182 -4.10 -19.83 4.57
N LEU A 183 -4.02 -20.17 5.86
CA LEU A 183 -2.88 -19.82 6.71
C LEU A 183 -1.54 -20.39 6.18
N GLU A 184 -1.50 -21.66 5.77
CA GLU A 184 -0.28 -22.24 5.20
C GLU A 184 0.10 -21.56 3.88
N ALA A 185 -0.85 -21.26 3.00
CA ALA A 185 -0.56 -20.51 1.78
C ALA A 185 0.03 -19.10 2.06
N ILE A 186 -0.43 -18.42 3.11
CA ILE A 186 0.11 -17.13 3.54
C ILE A 186 1.55 -17.29 4.05
N LYS A 187 1.80 -18.29 4.89
CA LYS A 187 3.16 -18.59 5.40
C LYS A 187 4.11 -18.89 4.26
N ASP A 188 3.70 -19.75 3.32
CA ASP A 188 4.52 -20.12 2.16
C ASP A 188 4.84 -18.91 1.30
N PHE A 189 3.85 -18.04 1.04
CA PHE A 189 4.06 -16.81 0.28
C PHE A 189 5.10 -15.90 0.95
N ILE A 190 5.01 -15.70 2.27
CA ILE A 190 5.94 -14.85 3.03
C ILE A 190 7.32 -15.48 3.11
N ALA A 191 7.41 -16.80 3.37
CA ALA A 191 8.67 -17.53 3.48
C ALA A 191 9.44 -17.55 2.15
N ASN A 192 8.74 -17.54 1.02
CA ASN A 192 9.35 -17.42 -0.31
C ASN A 192 9.85 -16.00 -0.63
N GLY A 193 9.74 -15.05 0.31
CA GLY A 193 10.36 -13.74 0.22
C GLY A 193 9.76 -12.87 -0.89
N PRO A 194 8.58 -12.27 -0.68
CA PRO A 194 8.02 -11.36 -1.68
C PRO A 194 9.01 -10.25 -1.98
N GLN A 195 9.12 -9.91 -3.26
CA GLN A 195 10.07 -8.94 -3.78
C GLN A 195 9.64 -7.49 -3.53
N VAL A 196 8.60 -7.28 -2.73
CA VAL A 196 8.14 -5.98 -2.22
C VAL A 196 8.00 -6.07 -0.70
N GLU A 197 7.93 -4.94 -0.02
CA GLU A 197 7.74 -4.93 1.43
C GLU A 197 6.36 -5.49 1.78
N ILE A 198 6.28 -6.20 2.90
CA ILE A 198 5.03 -6.86 3.30
C ILE A 198 4.82 -6.76 4.81
N ALA A 199 3.60 -6.37 5.18
CA ALA A 199 3.08 -6.43 6.53
C ALA A 199 1.77 -7.22 6.55
N VAL A 200 1.61 -8.12 7.53
CA VAL A 200 0.38 -8.90 7.66
C VAL A 200 -0.03 -9.10 9.11
N ALA A 201 -1.33 -9.27 9.33
CA ALA A 201 -1.86 -9.84 10.56
C ALA A 201 -2.98 -10.83 10.25
N VAL A 202 -2.87 -12.03 10.85
CA VAL A 202 -3.69 -13.20 10.53
C VAL A 202 -4.22 -13.83 11.80
N PHE A 203 -5.52 -13.80 12.01
CA PHE A 203 -6.17 -14.51 13.12
C PHE A 203 -6.37 -15.98 12.76
N GLY A 204 -5.49 -16.84 13.28
CA GLY A 204 -5.62 -18.30 13.21
C GLY A 204 -6.39 -18.88 14.40
N GLU A 205 -6.51 -20.20 14.45
CA GLU A 205 -7.31 -20.92 15.45
C GLU A 205 -6.90 -20.64 16.90
N SER A 206 -5.60 -20.55 17.17
CA SER A 206 -5.07 -20.44 18.53
C SER A 206 -4.15 -19.24 18.72
N HIS A 207 -3.75 -18.58 17.63
CA HIS A 207 -2.71 -17.56 17.64
C HIS A 207 -2.98 -16.52 16.57
N ILE A 208 -2.46 -15.33 16.80
CA ILE A 208 -2.38 -14.28 15.79
C ILE A 208 -0.99 -14.37 15.17
N TRP A 209 -0.93 -14.53 13.86
CA TRP A 209 0.33 -14.50 13.13
C TRP A 209 0.54 -13.11 12.56
N VAL A 210 1.67 -12.51 12.84
CA VAL A 210 1.94 -11.11 12.54
C VAL A 210 3.30 -11.01 11.88
N LYS A 211 3.40 -10.18 10.85
CA LYS A 211 4.67 -9.72 10.32
C LYS A 211 4.56 -8.21 10.20
N HIS A 212 5.29 -7.48 11.04
CA HIS A 212 5.54 -6.05 10.84
C HIS A 212 6.56 -5.84 9.72
N LEU A 213 6.71 -4.62 9.22
CA LEU A 213 7.64 -4.36 8.12
C LEU A 213 9.09 -4.67 8.50
N SER A 214 9.47 -4.37 9.75
CA SER A 214 10.78 -4.64 10.33
C SER A 214 11.05 -6.12 10.64
N ASP A 215 10.02 -6.97 10.64
CA ASP A 215 10.20 -8.40 10.91
C ASP A 215 10.73 -9.14 9.68
N ASP A 216 11.76 -9.96 9.86
CA ASP A 216 12.28 -10.83 8.80
C ASP A 216 11.31 -11.96 8.42
N LYS A 217 10.43 -12.35 9.36
CA LYS A 217 9.54 -13.51 9.20
C LYS A 217 8.22 -13.31 9.95
N LEU A 218 7.26 -14.16 9.64
CA LEU A 218 5.99 -14.21 10.35
C LEU A 218 6.21 -14.69 11.80
N ILE A 219 5.80 -13.88 12.78
CA ILE A 219 5.90 -14.12 14.21
C ILE A 219 4.53 -14.59 14.73
N LYS A 220 4.58 -15.59 15.61
CA LYS A 220 3.41 -16.11 16.31
C LYS A 220 3.20 -15.34 17.61
N LYS A 221 2.12 -14.56 17.72
CA LYS A 221 1.70 -13.90 18.96
C LYS A 221 0.58 -14.71 19.63
N CYS A 222 0.65 -14.86 20.95
CA CYS A 222 -0.41 -15.50 21.72
C CYS A 222 -1.72 -14.72 21.56
N SER A 223 -2.82 -15.44 21.30
CA SER A 223 -4.15 -14.86 21.36
C SER A 223 -4.38 -14.34 22.78
N MET A 224 -4.76 -13.05 22.93
CA MET A 224 -5.43 -12.63 24.15
C MET A 224 -6.71 -13.47 24.21
N LYS A 225 -6.75 -14.45 25.12
CA LYS A 225 -8.01 -15.05 25.54
C LYS A 225 -8.87 -13.88 26.02
N SER A 226 -9.81 -13.43 25.20
CA SER A 226 -10.93 -12.66 25.72
C SER A 226 -11.69 -13.61 26.64
N ASP A 227 -11.70 -13.25 27.92
CA ASP A 227 -12.62 -13.72 28.94
C ASP A 227 -14.05 -13.94 28.37
N PRO A 228 -14.80 -14.92 28.87
CA PRO A 228 -16.05 -15.35 28.26
C PRO A 228 -17.17 -14.35 28.58
N ARG A 229 -17.67 -13.69 27.52
CA ARG A 229 -18.97 -13.00 27.41
C ARG A 229 -19.23 -11.79 28.34
N PRO A 230 -19.74 -10.66 27.83
CA PRO A 230 -20.60 -9.84 28.65
C PRO A 230 -21.90 -10.62 28.90
N VAL A 231 -22.25 -10.77 30.17
CA VAL A 231 -23.62 -11.09 30.58
C VAL A 231 -24.49 -9.92 30.11
N ILE A 232 -25.42 -10.21 29.19
CA ILE A 232 -26.63 -9.43 28.99
C ILE A 232 -27.79 -10.39 29.15
#